data_AF-A0A2D3V8J5-F1
#
_entry.id   AF-A0A2D3V8J5-F1
#
_cell.length_a   1.000
_cell.length_b   1.000
_cell.length_c   1.000
_cell.angle_alpha   90.00
_cell.angle_beta   90.00
_cell.angle_gamma   90.00
#
_symmetry.space_group_name_H-M   'P 1'
#
loop_
_entity.id
_entity.type
_entity.pdbx_description
1 polymer ?
#
loop_
_entity_poly.entity_id
_entity_poly.type
_entity_poly.pdbx_seq_one_letter_code
_entity_poly.pdbx_strand_id
1 'polypeptide(L)'
;MQFLQENKQAFYYEIEDEEQSHRETDHSWRPFAYILFALLCCATSFFAGTRLGLAKTRHAASSPIPWIPEALVTFESNSRYGGPSSPESDEFWTSLSPPGEGFVLIDDPSGWDLPPGKTTAQGELYDVAVFHQLHCLTKIREHASLLRFALGKNDTAGFHKIISPQVDHMAHCFDYLRQSIMCAGDLTLEWPKEGSNGEHLVVDGWGVQHQCKDWNAISEFVAKNSPTLR
;
A
#
# COMPACT_ATOMS: atom_id res chain seq x y z
N MET A 1 -57.97 -72.99 -30.10
CA MET A 1 -58.01 -71.52 -30.31
C MET A 1 -57.92 -70.72 -29.00
N GLN A 2 -58.25 -71.27 -27.83
CA GLN A 2 -58.24 -70.53 -26.55
C GLN A 2 -56.83 -70.32 -25.95
N PHE A 3 -55.93 -71.29 -26.10
CA PHE A 3 -54.56 -71.27 -25.55
C PHE A 3 -53.64 -70.19 -26.16
N LEU A 4 -53.91 -69.73 -27.39
CA LEU A 4 -53.14 -68.68 -28.06
C LEU A 4 -53.54 -67.27 -27.60
N GLN A 5 -54.73 -67.12 -27.00
CA GLN A 5 -55.27 -65.84 -26.57
C GLN A 5 -54.78 -65.48 -25.17
N GLU A 6 -54.69 -66.45 -24.26
CA GLU A 6 -54.16 -66.26 -22.91
C GLU A 6 -52.66 -65.90 -22.91
N ASN A 7 -51.86 -66.53 -23.77
CA ASN A 7 -50.42 -66.22 -23.90
C ASN A 7 -50.15 -64.83 -24.51
N LYS A 8 -51.05 -64.32 -25.36
CA LYS A 8 -50.94 -62.93 -25.83
C LYS A 8 -51.22 -61.95 -24.70
N GLN A 9 -52.26 -62.20 -23.90
CA GLN A 9 -52.63 -61.33 -22.79
C GLN A 9 -51.50 -61.20 -21.76
N ALA A 10 -50.86 -62.32 -21.39
CA ALA A 10 -49.73 -62.33 -20.45
C ALA A 10 -48.50 -61.58 -20.98
N PHE A 11 -48.17 -61.76 -22.26
CA PHE A 11 -47.05 -61.06 -22.90
C PHE A 11 -47.28 -59.55 -23.01
N TYR A 12 -48.51 -59.11 -23.30
CA TYR A 12 -48.85 -57.68 -23.28
C TYR A 12 -48.75 -57.09 -21.87
N TYR A 13 -49.18 -57.83 -20.84
CA TYR A 13 -49.09 -57.37 -19.45
C TYR A 13 -47.63 -57.23 -18.97
N GLU A 14 -46.75 -58.16 -19.36
CA GLU A 14 -45.33 -58.14 -19.01
C GLU A 14 -44.57 -57.00 -19.70
N ILE A 15 -44.92 -56.67 -20.95
CA ILE A 15 -44.38 -55.51 -21.66
C ILE A 15 -44.85 -54.18 -21.03
N GLU A 16 -46.13 -54.08 -20.65
CA GLU A 16 -46.65 -52.87 -19.99
C GLU A 16 -45.99 -52.64 -18.62
N ASP A 17 -45.75 -53.70 -17.83
CA ASP A 17 -45.04 -53.60 -16.55
C ASP A 17 -43.55 -53.21 -16.72
N GLU A 18 -42.85 -53.76 -17.71
CA GLU A 18 -41.47 -53.34 -18.02
C GLU A 18 -41.42 -51.87 -18.47
N GLU A 19 -42.33 -51.44 -19.34
CA GLU A 19 -42.36 -50.05 -19.83
C GLU A 19 -42.72 -49.07 -18.70
N GLN A 20 -43.59 -49.47 -17.77
CA GLN A 20 -43.98 -48.67 -16.61
C GLN A 20 -42.87 -48.59 -15.55
N SER A 21 -42.16 -49.70 -15.30
CA SER A 21 -40.97 -49.74 -14.42
C SER A 21 -39.85 -48.83 -14.93
N HIS A 22 -39.58 -48.84 -16.24
CA HIS A 22 -38.59 -47.95 -16.84
C HIS A 22 -38.99 -46.46 -16.76
N ARG A 23 -40.30 -46.14 -16.82
CA ARG A 23 -40.80 -44.76 -16.72
C ARG A 23 -40.71 -44.18 -15.30
N GLU A 24 -40.78 -45.01 -14.26
CA GLU A 24 -40.71 -44.55 -12.86
C GLU A 24 -39.28 -44.21 -12.39
N THR A 25 -38.24 -44.76 -13.03
CA THR A 25 -36.84 -44.60 -12.58
C THR A 25 -36.11 -43.35 -13.13
N ASP A 26 -36.65 -42.68 -14.15
CA ASP A 26 -35.94 -41.62 -14.90
C ASP A 26 -36.10 -40.18 -14.33
N HIS A 27 -36.88 -40.02 -13.26
CA HIS A 27 -37.21 -38.69 -12.69
C HIS A 27 -36.69 -38.41 -11.28
N SER A 28 -36.14 -39.40 -10.58
CA SER A 28 -35.78 -39.26 -9.15
C SER A 28 -34.56 -38.36 -8.88
N TRP A 29 -33.66 -38.19 -9.86
CA TRP A 29 -32.40 -37.45 -9.70
C TRP A 29 -32.49 -35.95 -10.05
N ARG A 30 -33.50 -35.57 -10.84
CA ARG A 30 -33.71 -34.20 -11.32
C ARG A 30 -33.76 -33.16 -10.19
N PRO A 31 -34.51 -33.34 -9.08
CA PRO A 31 -34.54 -32.36 -7.99
C PRO A 31 -33.16 -32.16 -7.34
N PHE A 32 -32.38 -33.23 -7.18
CA PHE A 32 -31.03 -33.15 -6.62
C PHE A 32 -30.06 -32.39 -7.54
N ALA A 33 -30.17 -32.57 -8.86
CA ALA A 33 -29.38 -31.81 -9.83
C ALA A 33 -29.71 -30.30 -9.79
N TYR A 34 -30.99 -29.93 -9.66
CA TYR A 34 -31.39 -28.52 -9.53
C TYR A 34 -30.92 -27.89 -8.22
N ILE A 35 -30.98 -28.62 -7.10
CA ILE A 35 -30.47 -28.16 -5.81
C ILE A 35 -28.95 -27.96 -5.87
N LEU A 36 -28.20 -28.91 -6.42
CA LEU A 36 -26.75 -28.79 -6.57
C LEU A 36 -26.36 -27.61 -7.47
N PHE A 37 -27.06 -27.42 -8.58
CA PHE A 37 -26.84 -26.28 -9.47
C PHE A 37 -27.13 -24.95 -8.75
N ALA A 38 -28.23 -24.84 -8.01
CA ALA A 38 -28.55 -23.65 -7.22
C ALA A 38 -27.49 -23.36 -6.15
N LEU A 39 -27.02 -24.38 -5.44
CA LEU A 39 -25.94 -24.24 -4.44
C LEU A 39 -24.63 -23.78 -5.08
N LEU A 40 -24.27 -24.31 -6.24
CA LEU A 40 -23.09 -23.87 -7.00
C LEU A 40 -23.23 -22.41 -7.44
N CYS A 41 -24.39 -22.00 -7.98
CA CYS A 41 -24.65 -20.61 -8.36
C CYS A 41 -24.60 -19.65 -7.17
N CYS A 42 -25.13 -20.05 -6.01
CA CYS A 42 -25.06 -19.28 -4.78
C CYS A 42 -23.61 -19.15 -4.28
N ALA A 43 -22.84 -20.24 -4.30
CA ALA A 43 -21.43 -20.24 -3.93
C ALA A 43 -20.62 -19.34 -4.86
N THR A 44 -20.78 -19.47 -6.18
CA THR A 44 -20.09 -18.60 -7.16
C THR A 44 -20.47 -17.14 -6.98
N SER A 45 -21.73 -16.83 -6.69
CA SER A 45 -22.19 -15.47 -6.43
C SER A 45 -21.65 -14.90 -5.12
N PHE A 46 -21.55 -15.73 -4.07
CA PHE A 46 -20.93 -15.36 -2.80
C PHE A 46 -19.42 -15.14 -2.94
N PHE A 47 -18.70 -16.03 -3.64
CA PHE A 47 -17.26 -15.87 -3.89
C PHE A 47 -16.96 -14.72 -4.85
N ALA A 48 -17.79 -14.48 -5.87
CA ALA A 48 -17.67 -13.31 -6.74
C ALA A 48 -17.99 -12.01 -5.98
N GLY A 49 -19.04 -12.01 -5.16
CA GLY A 49 -19.46 -10.87 -4.34
C GLY A 49 -18.45 -10.52 -3.25
N THR A 50 -17.82 -11.51 -2.61
CA THR A 50 -16.74 -11.30 -1.63
C THR A 50 -15.47 -10.80 -2.30
N ARG A 51 -15.08 -11.33 -3.47
CA ARG A 51 -13.93 -10.79 -4.24
C ARG A 51 -14.18 -9.36 -4.72
N LEU A 52 -15.38 -9.07 -5.23
CA LEU A 52 -15.78 -7.72 -5.65
C LEU A 52 -15.90 -6.77 -4.45
N GLY A 53 -16.41 -7.26 -3.30
CA GLY A 53 -16.51 -6.48 -2.05
C GLY A 53 -15.16 -6.13 -1.46
N LEU A 54 -14.22 -7.09 -1.43
CA LEU A 54 -12.83 -6.87 -1.02
C LEU A 54 -12.06 -5.97 -2.01
N ALA A 55 -12.40 -6.02 -3.30
CA ALA A 55 -11.87 -5.07 -4.29
C ALA A 55 -12.46 -3.66 -4.09
N LYS A 56 -13.73 -3.53 -3.69
CA LYS A 56 -14.43 -2.26 -3.48
C LYS A 56 -14.02 -1.55 -2.19
N THR A 57 -13.55 -2.27 -1.17
CA THR A 57 -12.91 -1.68 0.02
C THR A 57 -11.54 -1.06 -0.26
N ARG A 58 -11.01 -1.20 -1.49
CA ARG A 58 -9.84 -0.44 -1.99
C ARG A 58 -10.24 0.83 -2.73
N HIS A 59 -11.45 1.36 -2.55
CA HIS A 59 -11.69 2.77 -2.85
C HIS A 59 -10.94 3.58 -1.80
N ALA A 60 -9.63 3.74 -2.03
CA ALA A 60 -8.92 4.92 -1.63
C ALA A 60 -9.79 6.12 -1.99
N ALA A 61 -9.83 7.13 -1.12
CA ALA A 61 -10.31 8.46 -1.49
C ALA A 61 -9.76 8.77 -2.90
N SER A 62 -10.62 9.29 -3.78
CA SER A 62 -10.21 9.70 -5.13
C SER A 62 -8.96 10.57 -4.99
N SER A 63 -7.80 9.99 -5.30
CA SER A 63 -6.51 10.65 -5.26
C SER A 63 -6.14 11.01 -6.68
N PRO A 64 -5.66 12.23 -6.94
CA PRO A 64 -5.16 12.63 -8.26
C PRO A 64 -3.87 11.89 -8.63
N ILE A 65 -3.21 11.23 -7.66
CA ILE A 65 -2.01 10.45 -7.94
C ILE A 65 -2.41 9.13 -8.60
N PRO A 66 -1.86 8.81 -9.78
CA PRO A 66 -2.16 7.56 -10.46
C PRO A 66 -1.62 6.38 -9.66
N TRP A 67 -2.08 5.17 -10.01
CA TRP A 67 -1.49 3.97 -9.44
C TRP A 67 0.00 3.88 -9.80
N ILE A 68 0.84 3.74 -8.77
CA ILE A 68 2.28 3.51 -8.90
C ILE A 68 2.57 2.04 -8.58
N PRO A 69 3.33 1.32 -9.44
CA PRO A 69 3.66 -0.08 -9.21
C PRO A 69 4.58 -0.29 -8.02
N GLU A 70 4.38 -1.39 -7.29
CA GLU A 70 5.32 -1.87 -6.27
C GLU A 70 6.52 -2.56 -6.93
N ALA A 71 7.72 -2.40 -6.35
CA ALA A 71 8.93 -3.06 -6.78
C ALA A 71 9.66 -3.69 -5.59
N LEU A 72 10.22 -4.88 -5.79
CA LEU A 72 11.11 -5.50 -4.81
C LEU A 72 12.49 -4.84 -4.91
N VAL A 73 12.91 -4.20 -3.82
CA VAL A 73 14.22 -3.56 -3.70
C VAL A 73 15.02 -4.22 -2.58
N THR A 74 16.30 -4.48 -2.83
CA THR A 74 17.26 -4.90 -1.81
C THR A 74 18.06 -3.68 -1.38
N PHE A 75 18.15 -3.44 -0.08
CA PHE A 75 18.94 -2.32 0.42
C PHE A 75 20.41 -2.67 0.37
N GLU A 76 21.17 -1.80 -0.29
CA GLU A 76 22.61 -1.92 -0.45
C GLU A 76 23.26 -0.66 0.11
N SER A 77 24.42 -0.83 0.74
CA SER A 77 25.17 0.33 1.23
C SER A 77 25.67 1.16 0.06
N ASN A 78 25.42 2.46 0.10
CA ASN A 78 25.93 3.40 -0.89
C ASN A 78 26.68 4.55 -0.22
N SER A 79 28.00 4.55 -0.37
CA SER A 79 28.89 5.54 0.24
C SER A 79 28.63 6.98 -0.23
N ARG A 80 27.99 7.17 -1.39
CA ARG A 80 27.59 8.51 -1.89
C ARG A 80 26.54 9.17 -1.00
N TYR A 81 25.68 8.35 -0.39
CA TYR A 81 24.64 8.81 0.54
C TYR A 81 25.06 8.68 2.01
N GLY A 82 26.01 7.80 2.32
CA GLY A 82 26.58 7.65 3.67
C GLY A 82 27.73 8.61 4.02
N GLY A 83 28.24 9.40 3.08
CA GLY A 83 29.32 10.36 3.35
C GLY A 83 28.90 11.57 4.19
N PRO A 84 29.84 12.26 4.84
CA PRO A 84 29.58 13.59 5.41
C PRO A 84 29.16 14.58 4.32
N SER A 85 28.49 15.67 4.71
CA SER A 85 28.18 16.77 3.78
C SER A 85 29.44 17.27 3.08
N SER A 86 29.34 17.32 1.76
CA SER A 86 30.36 17.69 0.79
C SER A 86 29.65 18.02 -0.51
N PRO A 87 30.20 18.89 -1.38
CA PRO A 87 29.53 19.27 -2.63
C PRO A 87 29.04 18.07 -3.46
N GLU A 88 29.85 17.02 -3.56
CA GLU A 88 29.51 15.78 -4.28
C GLU A 88 28.36 15.02 -3.60
N SER A 89 28.44 14.77 -2.29
CA SER A 89 27.38 14.04 -1.58
C SER A 89 26.08 14.86 -1.55
N ASP A 90 26.17 16.17 -1.37
CA ASP A 90 25.02 17.06 -1.36
C ASP A 90 24.31 17.09 -2.71
N GLU A 91 25.05 17.04 -3.83
CA GLU A 91 24.47 16.87 -5.17
C GLU A 91 23.70 15.55 -5.30
N PHE A 92 24.26 14.44 -4.79
CA PHE A 92 23.53 13.16 -4.78
C PHE A 92 22.23 13.23 -3.97
N TRP A 93 22.23 13.90 -2.81
CA TRP A 93 21.02 14.09 -2.00
C TRP A 93 19.99 14.99 -2.69
N THR A 94 20.42 16.11 -3.29
CA THR A 94 19.54 16.98 -4.09
C THR A 94 18.94 16.24 -5.28
N SER A 95 19.69 15.34 -5.92
CA SER A 95 19.22 14.57 -7.09
C SER A 95 18.09 13.56 -6.78
N LEU A 96 17.78 13.31 -5.49
CA LEU A 96 16.66 12.46 -5.09
C LEU A 96 15.31 13.12 -5.34
N SER A 97 15.26 14.46 -5.38
CA SER A 97 14.06 15.20 -5.71
C SER A 97 13.93 15.35 -7.23
N PRO A 98 12.74 15.07 -7.80
CA PRO A 98 12.49 15.35 -9.22
C PRO A 98 12.44 16.86 -9.48
N PRO A 99 12.44 17.29 -10.75
CA PRO A 99 12.12 18.67 -11.10
C PRO A 99 10.83 19.13 -10.41
N GLY A 100 10.85 20.32 -9.82
CA GLY A 100 9.76 20.82 -8.99
C GLY A 100 9.87 20.44 -7.51
N GLU A 101 11.03 19.90 -7.06
CA GLU A 101 11.37 19.66 -5.65
C GLU A 101 10.43 18.68 -4.92
N GLY A 102 9.67 17.87 -5.67
CA GLY A 102 8.69 16.94 -5.11
C GLY A 102 7.26 17.44 -5.06
N PHE A 103 7.00 18.66 -5.53
CA PHE A 103 5.64 19.18 -5.66
C PHE A 103 4.94 18.65 -6.91
N VAL A 104 3.62 18.47 -6.81
CA VAL A 104 2.73 18.23 -7.95
C VAL A 104 1.79 19.41 -8.13
N LEU A 105 1.53 19.74 -9.40
CA LEU A 105 0.54 20.75 -9.79
C LEU A 105 -0.75 20.03 -10.20
N ILE A 106 -1.86 20.42 -9.58
CA ILE A 106 -3.20 19.96 -9.94
C ILE A 106 -3.94 21.16 -10.53
N ASP A 107 -4.32 21.04 -11.80
CA ASP A 107 -5.01 22.08 -12.56
C ASP A 107 -6.42 22.36 -12.03
N ASP A 108 -7.17 21.30 -11.71
CA ASP A 108 -8.50 21.37 -11.11
C ASP A 108 -8.62 20.45 -9.87
N PRO A 109 -8.43 21.00 -8.65
CA PRO A 109 -8.56 20.22 -7.42
C PRO A 109 -10.02 19.91 -7.06
N SER A 110 -11.01 20.58 -7.68
CA SER A 110 -12.43 20.48 -7.29
C SER A 110 -13.04 19.09 -7.53
N GLY A 111 -12.41 18.28 -8.39
CA GLY A 111 -12.78 16.88 -8.64
C GLY A 111 -12.26 15.88 -7.59
N TRP A 112 -11.48 16.33 -6.61
CA TRP A 112 -10.79 15.49 -5.63
C TRP A 112 -11.18 15.88 -4.20
N ASP A 113 -11.09 14.90 -3.28
CA ASP A 113 -11.29 15.15 -1.85
C ASP A 113 -9.99 15.69 -1.23
N LEU A 114 -9.59 16.88 -1.67
CA LEU A 114 -8.36 17.54 -1.25
C LEU A 114 -8.67 18.92 -0.67
N PRO A 115 -8.07 19.27 0.49
CA PRO A 115 -8.06 20.65 0.96
C PRO A 115 -7.34 21.58 -0.02
N PRO A 116 -7.58 22.90 0.05
CA PRO A 116 -6.91 23.86 -0.82
C PRO A 116 -5.39 23.76 -0.71
N GLY A 117 -4.74 23.58 -1.86
CA GLY A 117 -3.29 23.62 -2.00
C GLY A 117 -2.78 25.05 -2.11
N LYS A 118 -1.51 25.20 -2.51
CA LYS A 118 -0.94 26.53 -2.77
C LYS A 118 -1.37 27.01 -4.16
N THR A 119 -2.21 28.04 -4.22
CA THR A 119 -2.71 28.60 -5.48
C THR A 119 -1.59 29.16 -6.37
N THR A 120 -1.65 28.85 -7.66
CA THR A 120 -0.80 29.35 -8.73
C THR A 120 -1.65 29.83 -9.91
N ALA A 121 -1.02 30.35 -10.98
CA ALA A 121 -1.75 30.74 -12.19
C ALA A 121 -2.26 29.53 -13.01
N GLN A 122 -1.79 28.32 -12.73
CA GLN A 122 -2.09 27.11 -13.50
C GLN A 122 -2.85 26.04 -12.71
N GLY A 123 -3.15 26.28 -11.43
CA GLY A 123 -3.74 25.30 -10.53
C GLY A 123 -3.21 25.43 -9.09
N GLU A 124 -3.32 24.37 -8.30
CA GLU A 124 -2.85 24.31 -6.92
C GLU A 124 -1.67 23.34 -6.77
N LEU A 125 -0.66 23.77 -6.00
CA LEU A 125 0.53 22.96 -5.69
C LEU A 125 0.36 22.23 -4.36
N TYR A 126 0.78 20.96 -4.36
CA TYR A 126 0.82 20.09 -3.19
C TYR A 126 2.19 19.43 -3.11
N ASP A 127 2.71 19.27 -1.90
CA ASP A 127 3.95 18.52 -1.68
C ASP A 127 3.62 17.03 -1.57
N VAL A 128 4.46 16.16 -2.13
CA VAL A 128 4.30 14.71 -1.96
C VAL A 128 5.13 14.27 -0.78
N ALA A 129 4.49 13.64 0.22
CA ALA A 129 5.07 13.32 1.51
C ALA A 129 6.45 12.63 1.44
N VAL A 130 6.66 11.69 0.51
CA VAL A 130 7.97 11.03 0.32
C VAL A 130 9.11 12.01 0.04
N PHE A 131 8.87 13.06 -0.74
CA PHE A 131 9.88 14.08 -1.04
C PHE A 131 10.05 15.06 0.11
N HIS A 132 8.97 15.43 0.81
CA HIS A 132 9.07 16.21 2.04
C HIS A 132 9.87 15.47 3.13
N GLN A 133 9.69 14.16 3.27
CA GLN A 133 10.46 13.30 4.17
C GLN A 133 11.95 13.27 3.79
N LEU A 134 12.28 13.14 2.50
CA LEU A 134 13.65 13.21 2.00
C LEU A 134 14.28 14.59 2.21
N HIS A 135 13.52 15.68 2.00
CA HIS A 135 13.96 17.04 2.28
C HIS A 135 14.32 17.18 3.77
N CYS A 136 13.43 16.77 4.68
CA CYS A 136 13.67 16.80 6.11
C CYS A 136 14.92 16.00 6.50
N LEU A 137 15.09 14.78 5.96
CA LEU A 137 16.27 13.95 6.23
C LEU A 137 17.56 14.61 5.74
N THR A 138 17.52 15.24 4.57
CA THR A 138 18.65 16.01 4.00
C THR A 138 19.02 17.18 4.92
N LYS A 139 18.04 17.94 5.43
CA LYS A 139 18.28 19.03 6.38
C LYS A 139 18.87 18.55 7.69
N ILE A 140 18.41 17.42 8.23
CA ILE A 140 19.01 16.82 9.43
C ILE A 140 20.48 16.45 9.19
N ARG A 141 20.80 15.85 8.02
CA ARG A 141 22.18 15.51 7.63
C ARG A 141 23.08 16.74 7.51
N GLU A 142 22.60 17.82 6.89
CA GLU A 142 23.32 19.09 6.76
C GLU A 142 23.64 19.69 8.14
N HIS A 143 22.65 19.75 9.04
CA HIS A 143 22.83 20.29 10.40
C HIS A 143 23.79 19.44 11.23
N ALA A 144 23.70 18.11 11.13
CA ALA A 144 24.62 17.20 11.81
C ALA A 144 26.07 17.40 11.31
N SER A 145 26.26 17.62 10.01
CA SER A 145 27.56 17.91 9.41
C SER A 145 28.12 19.27 9.86
N LEU A 146 27.27 20.30 9.94
CA LEU A 146 27.63 21.61 10.44
C LEU A 146 28.05 21.57 11.92
N LEU A 147 27.30 20.85 12.77
CA LEU A 147 27.66 20.67 14.18
C LEU A 147 29.02 19.98 14.33
N ARG A 148 29.27 18.93 13.55
CA ARG A 148 30.56 18.24 13.51
C ARG A 148 31.70 19.18 13.10
N PHE A 149 31.46 20.06 12.12
CA PHE A 149 32.44 21.07 11.72
C PHE A 149 32.69 22.09 12.84
N ALA A 150 31.64 22.59 13.48
CA ALA A 150 31.71 23.62 14.52
C ALA A 150 32.40 23.16 15.81
N LEU A 151 32.22 21.90 16.23
CA LEU A 151 32.86 21.37 17.44
C LEU A 151 34.39 21.25 17.31
N GLY A 152 34.92 21.21 16.09
CA GLY A 152 36.35 21.11 15.82
C GLY A 152 37.00 19.83 16.39
N LYS A 153 38.30 19.63 16.09
CA LYS A 153 39.07 18.51 16.69
C LYS A 153 39.57 18.80 18.12
N ASN A 154 39.42 20.05 18.58
CA ASN A 154 40.02 20.53 19.84
C ASN A 154 39.09 20.35 21.06
N ASP A 155 37.78 20.21 20.88
CA ASP A 155 36.87 19.75 21.93
C ASP A 155 36.89 18.21 21.99
N THR A 156 37.95 17.66 22.57
CA THR A 156 38.15 16.20 22.64
C THR A 156 37.06 15.50 23.46
N ALA A 157 36.49 16.16 24.47
CA ALA A 157 35.44 15.58 25.31
C ALA A 157 34.08 15.52 24.60
N GLY A 158 33.66 16.61 23.94
CA GLY A 158 32.44 16.64 23.13
C GLY A 158 32.56 15.77 21.87
N PHE A 159 33.71 15.85 21.17
CA PHE A 159 33.98 15.09 19.96
C PHE A 159 34.00 13.57 20.20
N HIS A 160 34.67 13.08 21.27
CA HIS A 160 34.71 11.63 21.54
C HIS A 160 33.40 11.07 22.13
N LYS A 161 32.63 11.88 22.87
CA LYS A 161 31.36 11.43 23.47
C LYS A 161 30.19 11.44 22.48
N ILE A 162 30.18 12.41 21.55
CA ILE A 162 29.03 12.65 20.67
C ILE A 162 29.31 12.18 19.23
N ILE A 163 30.54 12.33 18.72
CA ILE A 163 30.83 12.19 17.29
C ILE A 163 31.65 10.92 16.97
N SER A 164 32.76 10.67 17.67
CA SER A 164 33.77 9.67 17.26
C SER A 164 33.29 8.21 17.13
N PRO A 165 32.44 7.64 18.01
CA PRO A 165 31.95 6.26 17.85
C PRO A 165 30.74 6.15 16.91
N GLN A 166 30.19 7.29 16.45
CA GLN A 166 28.92 7.32 15.74
C GLN A 166 29.04 7.72 14.27
N VAL A 167 30.20 8.15 13.76
CA VAL A 167 30.30 8.64 12.36
C VAL A 167 29.88 7.58 11.35
N ASP A 168 30.41 6.37 11.45
CA ASP A 168 30.07 5.27 10.53
C ASP A 168 28.64 4.77 10.74
N HIS A 169 28.15 4.86 11.98
CA HIS A 169 26.76 4.50 12.30
C HIS A 169 25.78 5.51 11.74
N MET A 170 26.04 6.81 11.88
CA MET A 170 25.25 7.90 11.30
C MET A 170 25.23 7.82 9.78
N ALA A 171 26.40 7.60 9.17
CA ALA A 171 26.55 7.38 7.73
C ALA A 171 25.61 6.27 7.23
N HIS A 172 25.68 5.10 7.87
CA HIS A 172 24.80 3.98 7.58
C HIS A 172 23.32 4.30 7.83
N CYS A 173 22.98 4.95 8.95
CA CYS A 173 21.62 5.30 9.30
C CYS A 173 20.98 6.25 8.29
N PHE A 174 21.71 7.27 7.80
CA PHE A 174 21.17 8.18 6.79
C PHE A 174 20.88 7.47 5.48
N ASP A 175 21.78 6.61 5.01
CA ASP A 175 21.56 5.84 3.78
C ASP A 175 20.43 4.80 3.96
N TYR A 176 20.35 4.14 5.12
CA TYR A 176 19.28 3.21 5.45
C TYR A 176 17.91 3.89 5.53
N LEU A 177 17.82 5.06 6.20
CA LEU A 177 16.58 5.82 6.31
C LEU A 177 16.14 6.39 4.96
N ARG A 178 17.07 6.88 4.14
CA ARG A 178 16.80 7.29 2.75
C ARG A 178 16.15 6.15 1.97
N GLN A 179 16.74 4.96 2.01
CA GLN A 179 16.19 3.78 1.33
C GLN A 179 14.84 3.37 1.91
N SER A 180 14.66 3.46 3.23
CA SER A 180 13.39 3.16 3.90
C SER A 180 12.27 4.12 3.49
N ILE A 181 12.55 5.42 3.41
CA ILE A 181 11.59 6.45 2.94
C ILE A 181 11.19 6.17 1.49
N MET A 182 12.17 5.95 0.61
CA MET A 182 11.91 5.63 -0.80
C MET A 182 11.13 4.31 -0.99
N CYS A 183 11.41 3.31 -0.15
CA CYS A 183 10.72 2.03 -0.18
C CYS A 183 9.28 2.12 0.34
N ALA A 184 9.04 2.96 1.37
CA ALA A 184 7.69 3.20 1.87
C ALA A 184 6.86 3.99 0.86
N GLY A 185 7.48 4.95 0.17
CA GLY A 185 6.87 5.67 -0.96
C GLY A 185 5.57 6.35 -0.56
N ASP A 186 5.57 7.15 0.49
CA ASP A 186 4.37 7.86 0.94
C ASP A 186 3.92 8.90 -0.10
N LEU A 187 2.85 8.58 -0.82
CA LEU A 187 2.29 9.43 -1.88
C LEU A 187 1.19 10.37 -1.36
N THR A 188 1.05 10.56 -0.04
CA THR A 188 0.11 11.56 0.48
C THR A 188 0.43 12.96 -0.05
N LEU A 189 -0.63 13.69 -0.43
CA LEU A 189 -0.53 15.08 -0.85
C LEU A 189 -0.70 16.01 0.35
N GLU A 190 0.36 16.74 0.67
CA GLU A 190 0.39 17.70 1.75
C GLU A 190 0.13 19.12 1.22
N TRP A 191 -0.79 19.83 1.86
CA TRP A 191 -1.16 21.20 1.52
C TRP A 191 -0.57 22.19 2.54
N PRO A 192 -0.36 23.46 2.16
CA PRO A 192 0.16 24.46 3.08
C PRO A 192 -0.88 24.82 4.13
N LYS A 193 -0.43 25.10 5.35
CA LYS A 193 -1.32 25.67 6.36
C LYS A 193 -1.57 27.15 6.13
N GLU A 194 -2.80 27.57 6.40
CA GLU A 194 -3.16 28.98 6.50
C GLU A 194 -2.55 29.59 7.76
N GLY A 195 -1.77 30.67 7.58
CA GLY A 195 -1.33 31.54 8.65
C GLY A 195 -2.49 32.37 9.21
N SER A 196 -2.28 33.02 10.36
CA SER A 196 -3.28 33.87 11.04
C SER A 196 -3.76 35.06 10.21
N ASN A 197 -3.05 35.39 9.13
CA ASN A 197 -3.32 36.45 8.16
C ASN A 197 -3.88 35.92 6.82
N GLY A 198 -4.19 34.61 6.73
CA GLY A 198 -4.67 33.97 5.50
C GLY A 198 -3.56 33.69 4.47
N GLU A 199 -2.28 33.84 4.82
CA GLU A 199 -1.17 33.49 3.94
C GLU A 199 -0.85 31.99 4.06
N HIS A 200 -0.73 31.29 2.93
CA HIS A 200 -0.26 29.91 2.88
C HIS A 200 1.28 29.89 2.95
N LEU A 201 1.83 29.75 4.16
CA LEU A 201 3.25 30.05 4.40
C LEU A 201 4.17 28.82 4.33
N VAL A 202 3.73 27.64 4.79
CA VAL A 202 4.58 26.45 4.95
C VAL A 202 3.75 25.16 4.80
N VAL A 203 4.30 24.16 4.11
CA VAL A 203 3.83 22.76 4.17
C VAL A 203 4.58 22.09 5.31
N ASP A 204 3.88 21.70 6.37
CA ASP A 204 4.48 21.09 7.57
C ASP A 204 4.07 19.63 7.80
N GLY A 205 3.24 19.07 6.90
CA GLY A 205 2.70 17.70 6.95
C GLY A 205 1.70 17.44 8.08
N TRP A 206 1.46 18.40 8.98
CA TRP A 206 0.63 18.17 10.15
C TRP A 206 -0.84 18.39 9.87
N GLY A 207 -1.69 17.46 10.35
CA GLY A 207 -3.12 17.48 10.07
C GLY A 207 -3.49 16.93 8.70
N VAL A 208 -2.50 16.40 7.97
CA VAL A 208 -2.68 15.65 6.73
C VAL A 208 -2.85 14.16 7.06
N GLN A 209 -3.76 13.49 6.36
CA GLN A 209 -4.00 12.06 6.56
C GLN A 209 -3.04 11.22 5.69
N HIS A 210 -2.35 10.27 6.33
CA HIS A 210 -1.45 9.33 5.67
C HIS A 210 -2.00 7.90 5.70
N GLN A 211 -1.68 7.11 4.67
CA GLN A 211 -2.02 5.69 4.63
C GLN A 211 -0.89 4.83 5.21
N CYS A 212 -0.88 4.68 6.52
CA CYS A 212 0.14 3.91 7.23
C CYS A 212 -0.27 2.45 7.48
N LYS A 213 0.72 1.59 7.74
CA LYS A 213 0.46 0.33 8.46
C LYS A 213 0.04 0.65 9.90
N ASP A 214 -0.85 -0.14 10.46
CA ASP A 214 -1.28 0.03 11.85
C ASP A 214 -0.09 -0.18 12.80
N TRP A 215 0.31 0.89 13.49
CA TRP A 215 1.46 0.89 14.38
C TRP A 215 1.27 -0.01 15.60
N ASN A 216 0.05 -0.10 16.13
CA ASN A 216 -0.25 -0.95 17.28
C ASN A 216 -0.15 -2.42 16.88
N ALA A 217 -0.69 -2.80 15.72
CA ALA A 217 -0.57 -4.15 15.19
C ALA A 217 0.89 -4.55 14.96
N ILE A 218 1.72 -3.63 14.42
CA ILE A 218 3.18 -3.85 14.30
C ILE A 218 3.80 -4.07 15.67
N SER A 219 3.52 -3.17 16.62
CA SER A 219 4.11 -3.19 17.96
C SER A 219 3.75 -4.45 18.74
N GLU A 220 2.48 -4.86 18.69
CA GLU A 220 1.98 -6.09 19.32
C GLU A 220 2.62 -7.33 18.70
N PHE A 221 2.73 -7.38 17.37
CA PHE A 221 3.41 -8.47 16.68
C PHE A 221 4.87 -8.58 17.13
N VAL A 222 5.62 -7.48 17.14
CA VAL A 222 7.02 -7.49 17.57
C VAL A 222 7.13 -7.90 19.03
N ALA A 223 6.36 -7.29 19.92
CA ALA A 223 6.38 -7.58 21.35
C ALA A 223 6.10 -9.07 21.65
N LYS A 224 5.13 -9.68 20.96
CA LYS A 224 4.80 -11.09 21.09
C LYS A 224 5.93 -12.03 20.66
N ASN A 225 6.79 -11.58 19.75
CA ASN A 225 7.87 -12.39 19.16
C ASN A 225 9.27 -11.97 19.62
N SER A 226 9.38 -10.97 20.51
CA SER A 226 10.67 -10.53 21.05
C SER A 226 11.31 -11.63 21.89
N PRO A 227 12.64 -11.86 21.75
CA PRO A 227 13.34 -12.79 22.62
C PRO A 227 13.24 -12.31 24.06
N THR A 228 13.06 -13.24 25.00
CA THR A 228 13.20 -12.93 26.43
C THR A 228 14.67 -12.59 26.67
N LEU A 229 14.95 -11.32 26.94
CA LEU A 229 16.29 -10.89 27.35
C LEU A 229 16.58 -11.57 28.69
N ARG A 230 17.54 -12.51 28.71
CA ARG A 230 18.09 -13.10 29.93
C ARG A 230 19.30 -12.30 30.39
#